data_AF-A0A9E3WVP6-F1
#
_entry.id   AF-A0A9E3WVP6-F1
#
_cell.length_a   1.000
_cell.length_b   1.000
_cell.length_c   1.000
_cell.angle_alpha   90.00
_cell.angle_beta   90.00
_cell.angle_gamma   90.00
#
_symmetry.space_group_name_H-M   'P 1'
#
loop_
_entity.id
_entity.type
_entity.pdbx_description
1 polymer ?
#
loop_
_entity_poly.entity_id
_entity_poly.type
_entity_poly.pdbx_seq_one_letter_code
_entity_poly.pdbx_strand_id
1 'polypeptide(L)'
;LCKLYVAVCRDTDMALDARKTLRAKLYTRLIRIKQDLEADLSRRKRDADAETPTYPIVESAAAYSQSTVDPAPRGGGTVRDYGEALVELIQATISPKHWDVNGGPGSIVYWPTLHVLVVRASGDTHGHVGGLFDGLRRVP
;
A
#
# COMPACT_ATOMS: atom_id res chain seq x y z
N LEU A 1 -5.08 19.44 -10.24
CA LEU A 1 -6.45 19.89 -10.58
C LEU A 1 -7.15 20.64 -9.44
N CYS A 2 -7.14 20.14 -8.18
CA CYS A 2 -7.72 20.87 -7.05
C CYS A 2 -7.12 22.27 -6.83
N LYS A 3 -5.80 22.42 -7.02
CA LYS A 3 -5.11 23.73 -6.97
C LYS A 3 -5.65 24.73 -8.01
N LEU A 4 -6.03 24.25 -9.19
CA LEU A 4 -6.54 25.08 -10.29
C LEU A 4 -8.00 25.49 -10.06
N TYR A 5 -8.82 24.58 -9.51
CA TYR A 5 -10.17 24.92 -9.06
C TYR A 5 -10.17 25.97 -7.94
N VAL A 6 -9.28 25.81 -6.94
CA VAL A 6 -9.11 26.79 -5.87
C VAL A 6 -8.63 28.14 -6.42
N ALA A 7 -7.71 28.14 -7.38
CA ALA A 7 -7.24 29.37 -8.03
C ALA A 7 -8.37 30.09 -8.78
N VAL A 8 -9.14 29.39 -9.62
CA VAL A 8 -10.30 29.96 -10.35
C VAL A 8 -11.41 30.43 -9.41
N CYS A 9 -11.53 29.82 -8.22
CA CYS A 9 -12.48 30.27 -7.21
C CYS A 9 -12.02 31.51 -6.45
N ARG A 10 -10.71 31.71 -6.29
CA ARG A 10 -10.11 32.87 -5.60
C ARG A 10 -9.90 34.07 -6.52
N ASP A 11 -9.85 33.86 -7.83
CA ASP A 11 -9.66 34.92 -8.80
C ASP A 11 -10.91 35.82 -8.87
N THR A 12 -10.76 37.07 -8.43
CA THR A 12 -11.83 38.07 -8.41
C THR A 12 -11.75 39.04 -9.58
N ASP A 13 -10.61 39.10 -10.26
CA ASP A 13 -10.37 39.98 -11.42
C ASP A 13 -11.04 39.48 -12.71
N MET A 14 -11.45 38.21 -12.77
CA MET A 14 -12.16 37.68 -13.93
C MET A 14 -13.64 38.08 -13.96
N ALA A 15 -14.10 38.45 -15.16
CA ALA A 15 -15.52 38.66 -15.47
C ALA A 15 -16.39 37.49 -14.96
N LEU A 16 -17.50 37.83 -14.31
CA LEU A 16 -18.34 36.89 -13.57
C LEU A 16 -18.88 35.75 -14.44
N ASP A 17 -19.18 36.03 -15.71
CA ASP A 17 -19.66 35.02 -16.66
C ASP A 17 -18.56 34.05 -17.09
N ALA A 18 -17.34 34.55 -17.32
CA ALA A 18 -16.19 33.69 -17.64
C ALA A 18 -15.87 32.72 -16.50
N ARG A 19 -16.00 33.16 -15.24
CA ARG A 19 -15.82 32.32 -14.06
C ARG A 19 -16.88 31.22 -13.96
N LYS A 20 -18.15 31.53 -14.23
CA LYS A 20 -19.23 30.53 -14.24
C LYS A 20 -18.97 29.45 -15.29
N THR A 21 -18.60 29.83 -16.51
CA THR A 21 -18.28 28.88 -17.59
C THR A 21 -17.08 27.99 -17.24
N LEU A 22 -16.01 28.56 -16.71
CA LEU A 22 -14.84 27.79 -16.28
C LEU A 22 -15.14 26.84 -15.13
N ARG A 23 -15.92 27.28 -14.13
CA ARG A 23 -16.37 26.41 -13.04
C ARG A 23 -17.18 25.22 -13.56
N ALA A 24 -18.10 25.44 -14.49
CA ALA A 24 -18.88 24.37 -15.11
C ALA A 24 -17.99 23.36 -15.88
N LYS A 25 -17.01 23.85 -16.64
CA LYS A 25 -16.03 23.01 -17.35
C LYS A 25 -15.14 22.21 -16.39
N LEU A 26 -14.67 22.84 -15.32
CA LEU A 26 -13.86 22.16 -14.31
C LEU A 26 -14.66 21.11 -13.55
N TYR A 27 -15.90 21.43 -13.18
CA TYR A 27 -16.78 20.52 -12.46
C TYR A 27 -17.07 19.26 -13.26
N THR A 28 -17.45 19.40 -14.53
CA THR A 28 -17.71 18.25 -15.43
C THR A 28 -16.44 17.42 -15.63
N ARG A 29 -15.28 18.05 -15.81
CA ARG A 29 -14.01 17.33 -15.94
C ARG A 29 -13.63 16.59 -14.66
N LEU A 30 -13.84 17.20 -13.49
CA LEU A 30 -13.54 16.60 -12.20
C LEU A 30 -14.42 15.39 -11.92
N ILE A 31 -15.72 15.48 -12.24
CA ILE A 31 -16.65 14.33 -12.12
C ILE A 31 -16.18 13.18 -13.01
N ARG A 32 -15.82 13.47 -14.26
CA ARG A 32 -15.35 12.44 -15.19
C ARG A 32 -14.08 11.76 -14.68
N ILE A 33 -13.11 12.55 -14.18
CA ILE A 33 -11.88 12.01 -13.59
C ILE A 33 -12.18 11.17 -12.35
N LYS A 34 -13.13 11.59 -11.51
CA LYS A 34 -13.56 10.80 -10.34
C LYS A 34 -14.12 9.45 -10.79
N GLN A 35 -15.01 9.44 -11.78
CA GLN A 35 -15.63 8.22 -12.30
C GLN A 35 -14.59 7.30 -12.95
N ASP A 36 -13.66 7.85 -13.72
CA ASP A 36 -12.57 7.09 -14.35
C ASP A 36 -11.67 6.44 -13.26
N LEU A 37 -11.35 7.17 -12.20
CA LEU A 37 -10.57 6.65 -11.07
C LEU A 37 -11.32 5.55 -10.29
N GLU A 38 -12.62 5.72 -10.05
CA GLU A 38 -13.46 4.70 -9.40
C GLU A 38 -13.54 3.43 -10.25
N ALA A 39 -13.63 3.56 -11.58
CA ALA A 39 -13.61 2.44 -12.50
C ALA A 39 -12.25 1.73 -12.51
N ASP A 40 -11.15 2.48 -12.52
CA ASP A 40 -9.79 1.93 -12.47
C ASP A 40 -9.51 1.21 -11.16
N LEU A 41 -9.93 1.79 -10.02
CA LEU A 41 -9.82 1.13 -8.72
C LEU A 41 -10.65 -0.15 -8.68
N SER A 42 -11.86 -0.14 -9.22
CA SER A 42 -12.71 -1.34 -9.30
C SER A 42 -12.11 -2.41 -10.21
N ARG A 43 -11.43 -2.03 -11.30
CA ARG A 43 -10.70 -2.95 -12.16
C ARG A 43 -9.48 -3.54 -11.46
N ARG A 44 -8.64 -2.70 -10.84
CA ARG A 44 -7.47 -3.14 -10.07
C ARG A 44 -7.85 -4.06 -8.92
N LYS A 45 -8.96 -3.78 -8.22
CA LYS A 45 -9.46 -4.65 -7.16
C LYS A 45 -9.85 -6.03 -7.71
N ARG A 46 -10.54 -6.09 -8.85
CA ARG A 46 -10.86 -7.37 -9.51
C ARG A 46 -9.62 -8.13 -9.95
N ASP A 47 -8.62 -7.43 -10.48
CA ASP A 47 -7.35 -8.04 -10.87
C ASP A 47 -6.62 -8.61 -9.63
N ALA A 48 -6.62 -7.89 -8.49
CA ALA A 48 -6.05 -8.35 -7.23
C ALA A 48 -6.83 -9.53 -6.60
N ASP A 49 -8.17 -9.49 -6.64
CA ASP A 49 -9.02 -10.59 -6.16
C ASP A 49 -8.83 -11.84 -7.04
N ALA A 50 -8.61 -11.68 -8.35
CA ALA A 50 -8.33 -12.77 -9.28
C ALA A 50 -6.91 -13.35 -9.14
N GLU A 51 -5.96 -12.55 -8.64
CA GLU A 51 -4.57 -12.95 -8.40
C GLU A 51 -4.35 -13.53 -6.99
N THR A 52 -5.40 -13.67 -6.17
CA THR A 52 -5.31 -14.43 -4.92
C THR A 52 -5.10 -15.91 -5.27
N PRO A 53 -3.91 -16.50 -5.05
CA PRO A 53 -3.75 -17.93 -5.19
C PRO A 53 -4.56 -18.53 -4.05
N THR A 54 -5.64 -19.25 -4.38
CA THR A 54 -6.27 -20.17 -3.45
C THR A 54 -5.22 -21.21 -3.08
N TYR A 55 -4.46 -20.96 -2.03
CA TYR A 55 -3.64 -21.99 -1.42
C TYR A 55 -4.61 -22.98 -0.78
N PRO A 56 -4.68 -24.25 -1.26
CA PRO A 56 -5.38 -25.25 -0.49
C PRO A 56 -4.65 -25.35 0.85
N ILE A 57 -5.39 -25.23 1.95
CA ILE A 57 -4.88 -25.53 3.28
C ILE A 57 -4.54 -27.02 3.26
N VAL A 58 -3.28 -27.35 2.93
CA VAL A 58 -2.72 -28.68 3.11
C VAL A 58 -2.24 -28.75 4.55
N GLU A 59 -3.11 -29.31 5.37
CA GLU A 59 -2.73 -29.89 6.65
C GLU A 59 -1.68 -30.97 6.40
N SER A 60 -0.40 -30.65 6.59
CA SER A 60 0.60 -31.68 6.83
C SER A 60 1.82 -31.10 7.53
N ALA A 61 2.02 -31.59 8.75
CA ALA A 61 3.30 -31.62 9.40
C ALA A 61 4.31 -32.42 8.56
N ALA A 62 5.58 -32.02 8.67
CA ALA A 62 6.78 -32.71 8.20
C ALA A 62 7.08 -32.65 6.69
N ALA A 63 8.01 -31.77 6.30
CA ALA A 63 9.25 -32.17 5.63
C ALA A 63 10.08 -30.94 5.24
N TYR A 64 11.34 -30.95 5.68
CA TYR A 64 12.40 -30.12 5.15
C TYR A 64 12.62 -30.34 3.64
N SER A 65 13.11 -29.27 2.98
CA SER A 65 13.83 -29.24 1.69
C SER A 65 12.98 -29.22 0.41
N GLN A 66 12.98 -28.07 -0.28
CA GLN A 66 13.82 -27.86 -1.47
C GLN A 66 13.63 -26.45 -2.05
N SER A 67 14.77 -25.82 -2.35
CA SER A 67 14.92 -24.64 -3.19
C SER A 67 14.32 -24.89 -4.57
N THR A 68 13.25 -24.19 -4.93
CA THR A 68 12.82 -24.03 -6.32
C THR A 68 12.94 -22.57 -6.72
N VAL A 69 13.92 -22.34 -7.58
CA VAL A 69 14.16 -21.06 -8.26
C VAL A 69 13.10 -20.92 -9.34
N ASP A 70 12.10 -20.07 -9.13
CA ASP A 70 11.13 -19.73 -10.18
C ASP A 70 11.75 -18.81 -11.25
N PRO A 71 11.41 -18.98 -12.54
CA PRO A 71 11.96 -18.16 -13.61
C PRO A 71 11.33 -16.77 -13.62
N ALA A 72 12.15 -15.75 -13.37
CA ALA A 72 11.74 -14.35 -13.35
C ALA A 72 11.25 -13.83 -14.73
N PRO A 73 10.23 -12.94 -14.78
CA PRO A 73 9.93 -12.16 -15.97
C PRO A 73 11.08 -11.18 -16.24
N ARG A 74 11.63 -11.26 -17.44
CA ARG A 74 12.75 -10.44 -17.91
C ARG A 74 12.22 -9.08 -18.38
N GLY A 75 12.61 -7.99 -17.72
CA GLY A 75 12.62 -6.65 -18.32
C GLY A 75 11.93 -5.55 -17.50
N GLY A 76 12.75 -4.64 -16.99
CA GLY A 76 12.33 -3.44 -16.23
C GLY A 76 13.04 -3.46 -14.90
N GLY A 77 13.96 -2.51 -14.65
CA GLY A 77 14.68 -2.42 -13.39
C GLY A 77 13.70 -2.20 -12.25
N THR A 78 13.26 -3.29 -11.62
CA THR A 78 12.48 -3.24 -10.40
C THR A 78 13.46 -2.81 -9.31
N VAL A 79 13.24 -1.61 -8.76
CA VAL A 79 13.78 -1.31 -7.44
C VAL A 79 13.38 -2.49 -6.57
N ARG A 80 14.36 -3.24 -6.07
CA ARG A 80 14.09 -4.48 -5.35
C ARG A 80 13.36 -4.11 -4.07
N ASP A 81 12.06 -4.41 -4.03
CA ASP A 81 11.22 -4.15 -2.88
C ASP A 81 11.44 -5.27 -1.86
N TYR A 82 11.86 -4.91 -0.65
CA TYR A 82 12.08 -5.83 0.47
C TYR A 82 11.06 -5.65 1.59
N GLY A 83 9.97 -4.90 1.35
CA GLY A 83 8.98 -4.61 2.37
C GLY A 83 8.33 -5.86 2.96
N GLU A 84 7.98 -6.83 2.11
CA GLU A 84 7.42 -8.11 2.56
C GLU A 84 8.44 -8.94 3.37
N ALA A 85 9.68 -9.03 2.91
CA ALA A 85 10.75 -9.72 3.64
C ALA A 85 11.03 -9.07 5.02
N LEU A 86 10.88 -7.75 5.11
CA LEU A 86 10.99 -7.02 6.37
C LEU A 86 9.82 -7.33 7.31
N VAL A 87 8.59 -7.45 6.78
CA VAL A 87 7.42 -7.86 7.56
C VAL A 87 7.66 -9.22 8.21
N GLU A 88 8.09 -10.21 7.42
CA GLU A 88 8.39 -11.56 7.91
C GLU A 88 9.47 -11.55 9.00
N LEU A 89 10.53 -10.77 8.80
CA LEU A 89 11.62 -10.65 9.78
C LEU A 89 11.12 -10.04 11.09
N ILE A 90 10.31 -8.99 11.03
CA ILE A 90 9.73 -8.34 12.22
C ILE A 90 8.84 -9.33 12.96
N GLN A 91 7.98 -10.07 12.23
CA GLN A 91 7.08 -11.05 12.82
C GLN A 91 7.83 -12.21 13.48
N ALA A 92 8.94 -12.65 12.89
CA ALA A 92 9.78 -13.71 13.42
C ALA A 92 10.65 -13.28 14.62
N THR A 93 11.03 -11.99 14.69
CA THR A 93 12.01 -11.51 15.67
C THR A 93 11.36 -10.83 16.87
N ILE A 94 10.30 -10.05 16.66
CA ILE A 94 9.66 -9.24 17.71
C ILE A 94 8.40 -9.96 18.19
N SER A 95 8.43 -10.53 19.39
CA SER A 95 7.27 -11.17 20.04
C SER A 95 6.41 -12.03 19.08
N PRO A 96 6.92 -13.16 18.58
CA PRO A 96 6.28 -13.91 17.49
C PRO A 96 4.83 -14.27 17.77
N LYS A 97 4.52 -14.63 19.02
CA LYS A 97 3.18 -15.02 19.48
C LYS A 97 2.15 -13.87 19.47
N HIS A 98 2.58 -12.63 19.28
CA HIS A 98 1.71 -11.46 19.30
C HIS A 98 1.03 -11.19 17.96
N TRP A 99 1.59 -11.68 16.86
CA TRP A 99 1.11 -11.37 15.52
C TRP A 99 -0.01 -12.30 15.07
N ASP A 100 -0.86 -11.79 14.19
CA ASP A 100 -2.02 -12.44 13.60
C ASP A 100 -1.66 -13.78 12.94
N VAL A 101 -0.46 -13.86 12.32
CA VAL A 101 0.10 -15.10 11.76
C VAL A 101 0.24 -16.24 12.78
N ASN A 102 0.37 -15.91 14.07
CA ASN A 102 0.46 -16.87 15.18
C ASN A 102 -0.78 -16.82 16.09
N GLY A 103 -1.88 -16.20 15.64
CA GLY A 103 -3.14 -16.07 16.39
C GLY A 103 -3.16 -14.97 17.45
N GLY A 104 -2.22 -14.03 17.40
CA GLY A 104 -2.15 -12.90 18.32
C GLY A 104 -2.94 -11.66 17.84
N PRO A 105 -3.12 -10.65 18.71
CA PRO A 105 -3.96 -9.48 18.40
C PRO A 105 -3.28 -8.41 17.52
N GLY A 106 -1.98 -8.57 17.23
CA GLY A 106 -1.19 -7.62 16.46
C GLY A 106 -1.19 -7.94 14.96
N SER A 107 -1.12 -6.94 14.10
CA SER A 107 -1.06 -7.12 12.65
C SER A 107 -0.10 -6.13 12.02
N ILE A 108 0.56 -6.55 10.94
CA ILE A 108 1.47 -5.72 10.15
C ILE A 108 1.03 -5.83 8.69
N VAL A 109 0.84 -4.68 8.05
CA VAL A 109 0.48 -4.61 6.63
C VAL A 109 1.49 -3.74 5.90
N TYR A 110 2.06 -4.28 4.83
CA TYR A 110 2.94 -3.54 3.94
C TYR A 110 2.18 -2.94 2.76
N TRP A 111 2.47 -1.69 2.42
CA TRP A 111 1.90 -0.98 1.28
C TRP A 111 3.01 -0.70 0.24
N PRO A 112 3.14 -1.53 -0.81
CA PRO A 112 4.23 -1.43 -1.78
C PRO A 112 4.31 -0.07 -2.49
N THR A 113 3.16 0.51 -2.85
CA THR A 113 3.10 1.78 -3.60
C THR A 113 3.74 2.96 -2.88
N LEU A 114 3.65 3.00 -1.55
CA LEU A 114 4.16 4.10 -0.73
C LEU A 114 5.41 3.70 0.06
N HIS A 115 5.82 2.43 0.01
CA HIS A 115 6.84 1.84 0.87
C HIS A 115 6.60 2.13 2.36
N VAL A 116 5.35 1.96 2.80
CA VAL A 116 4.93 2.22 4.19
C VAL A 116 4.51 0.92 4.86
N LEU A 117 4.87 0.79 6.14
CA LEU A 117 4.44 -0.29 7.01
C LEU A 117 3.40 0.23 8.00
N VAL A 118 2.22 -0.38 8.05
CA VAL A 118 1.18 -0.09 9.04
C VAL A 118 1.21 -1.18 10.09
N VAL A 119 1.50 -0.80 11.34
CA VAL A 119 1.66 -1.74 12.46
C VAL A 119 0.59 -1.48 13.51
N ARG A 120 -0.24 -2.49 13.78
CA ARG A 120 -1.14 -2.54 14.92
C ARG A 120 -0.52 -3.49 15.95
N ALA A 121 -0.16 -2.98 17.12
CA ALA A 121 0.43 -3.80 18.19
C ALA A 121 0.15 -3.19 19.58
N SER A 122 0.47 -3.90 20.66
CA SER A 122 0.46 -3.32 22.01
C SER A 122 1.58 -2.28 22.18
N GLY A 123 1.47 -1.38 23.17
CA GLY A 123 2.43 -0.29 23.35
C GLY A 123 3.89 -0.77 23.46
N ASP A 124 4.12 -1.85 24.20
CA ASP A 124 5.45 -2.44 24.35
C ASP A 124 5.97 -2.99 23.02
N THR A 125 5.18 -3.78 22.29
CA THR A 125 5.62 -4.36 21.00
C THR A 125 5.81 -3.28 19.94
N HIS A 126 4.97 -2.25 19.94
CA HIS A 126 5.13 -1.09 19.07
C HIS A 126 6.44 -0.32 19.34
N GLY A 127 6.82 -0.16 20.61
CA GLY A 127 8.10 0.43 21.01
C GLY A 127 9.31 -0.35 20.51
N HIS A 128 9.28 -1.69 20.60
CA HIS A 128 10.34 -2.55 20.08
C HIS A 128 10.50 -2.43 18.55
N VAL A 129 9.38 -2.35 17.83
CA VAL A 129 9.39 -2.14 16.37
C VAL A 129 10.00 -0.78 16.03
N GLY A 130 9.63 0.29 16.75
CA GLY A 130 10.22 1.62 16.56
C GLY A 130 11.73 1.64 16.78
N GLY A 131 12.20 0.99 17.84
CA GLY A 131 13.64 0.87 18.13
C GLY A 131 14.43 0.14 17.04
N LEU A 132 13.85 -0.90 16.43
CA LEU A 132 14.46 -1.59 15.28
C LEU A 132 14.65 -0.64 14.08
N PHE A 133 13.62 0.16 13.76
CA PHE A 133 13.70 1.11 12.66
C PHE A 133 14.69 2.25 12.89
N ASP A 134 14.80 2.73 14.13
CA ASP A 134 15.82 3.71 14.49
C ASP A 134 17.24 3.14 14.34
N GLY A 135 17.42 1.86 14.67
CA GLY A 135 18.66 1.13 14.41
C GLY A 135 18.99 1.06 12.92
N LEU A 136 18.03 0.66 12.09
CA LEU A 136 18.20 0.57 10.63
C LEU A 136 18.49 1.93 9.98
N ARG A 137 17.88 3.03 10.47
CA ARG A 137 18.13 4.38 9.96
C ARG A 137 19.50 4.93 10.34
N ARG A 138 20.10 4.43 11.42
CA ARG A 138 21.41 4.89 11.90
C ARG A 138 22.57 4.25 11.15
N VAL A 139 22.34 3.13 10.47
CA VAL A 139 23.34 2.44 9.65
C VAL A 139 23.23 2.98 8.21
N PRO A 140 24.25 3.69 7.68
CA PRO A 140 24.24 4.27 6.35
C PRO A 140 24.41 3.25 5.21
#